data_AF-A0A131ZXY5-F1
#
_entry.id   AF-A0A131ZXY5-F1
#
_cell.length_a   1.000
_cell.length_b   1.000
_cell.length_c   1.000
_cell.angle_alpha   90.00
_cell.angle_beta   90.00
_cell.angle_gamma   90.00
#
_symmetry.space_group_name_H-M   'P 1'
#
loop_
_entity.id
_entity.type
_entity.pdbx_description
1 polymer ?
#
loop_
_entity_poly.entity_id
_entity_poly.type
_entity_poly.pdbx_seq_one_letter_code
_entity_poly.pdbx_strand_id
1 'polypeptide(L)'
;MIEEDLPAIIDFVLERTNSSTLAYVGHSQGSFIMLGLLSTKPIYSTRIKPFIAISPVFYLTKVDTLLGLFTSSIPGWFLRKIPTRFPLFPKFFRFYSSLCENVMFKKLCVLVMYWAFGSNSEVNFDVSLIVTLNHSDLIISSCLVYNNQDRIGVQMGHLMAGSSSWNIAQYLQIIANGGTPQFLDLGDENLNLQRYGHKETLFYDASRINSSNIALIHSTGDSFNIPADVQRLKEVLSGSLLFLSDKKEEKKF
;
A
#
# COMPACT_ATOMS: atom_id res chain seq x y z
N MET A 1 14.24 2.06 2.71
CA MET A 1 13.11 1.98 3.66
C MET A 1 13.23 0.81 4.63
N ILE A 2 13.01 -0.45 4.24
CA ILE A 2 13.00 -1.58 5.21
C ILE A 2 14.34 -1.76 5.93
N GLU A 3 15.44 -1.83 5.17
CA GLU A 3 16.75 -2.16 5.75
C GLU A 3 17.42 -0.99 6.48
N GLU A 4 17.14 0.24 6.07
CA GLU A 4 17.89 1.44 6.46
C GLU A 4 16.98 2.44 7.20
N ASP A 5 16.03 3.05 6.49
CA ASP A 5 15.24 4.18 6.98
C ASP A 5 14.41 3.81 8.22
N LEU A 6 13.66 2.70 8.19
CA LEU A 6 12.75 2.34 9.26
C LEU A 6 13.49 1.99 10.57
N PRO A 7 14.53 1.12 10.56
CA PRO A 7 15.44 0.94 11.68
C PRO A 7 15.97 2.25 12.29
N ALA A 8 16.53 3.13 11.45
CA ALA A 8 17.12 4.39 11.90
C ALA A 8 16.06 5.30 12.55
N ILE A 9 14.86 5.38 11.97
CA ILE A 9 13.75 6.16 12.53
C ILE A 9 13.30 5.59 13.87
N ILE A 10 13.08 4.28 13.97
CA ILE A 10 12.63 3.64 15.20
C ILE A 10 13.64 3.87 16.32
N ASP A 11 14.92 3.59 16.06
CA ASP A 11 15.97 3.68 17.05
C ASP A 11 16.17 5.13 17.51
N PHE A 12 16.16 6.09 16.58
CA PHE A 12 16.21 7.52 16.90
C PHE A 12 15.03 7.96 17.79
N VAL A 13 13.80 7.54 17.48
CA VAL A 13 12.62 7.91 18.27
C VAL A 13 12.72 7.31 19.68
N LEU A 14 13.04 6.02 19.80
CA LEU A 14 13.17 5.34 21.09
C LEU A 14 14.25 5.99 21.98
N GLU A 15 15.41 6.29 21.39
CA GLU A 15 16.51 6.97 22.07
C GLU A 15 16.08 8.38 22.51
N ARG A 16 15.46 9.14 21.61
CA ARG A 16 15.11 10.54 21.89
C ARG A 16 14.01 10.68 22.94
N THR A 17 13.03 9.76 22.95
CA THR A 17 11.93 9.76 23.93
C THR A 17 12.24 8.95 25.18
N ASN A 18 13.42 8.29 25.23
CA ASN A 18 13.79 7.35 26.30
C ASN A 18 12.72 6.28 26.57
N SER A 19 12.05 5.83 25.49
CA SER A 19 10.99 4.82 25.55
C SER A 19 11.56 3.46 25.15
N SER A 20 11.12 2.40 25.82
CA SER A 20 11.54 1.03 25.49
C SER A 20 10.78 0.42 24.32
N THR A 21 9.59 0.97 24.01
CA THR A 21 8.72 0.50 22.94
C THR A 21 8.10 1.66 22.16
N LEU A 22 7.76 1.41 20.90
CA LEU A 22 7.13 2.35 19.99
C LEU A 22 5.86 1.73 19.41
N ALA A 23 4.76 2.49 19.43
CA ALA A 23 3.57 2.14 18.66
C ALA A 23 3.79 2.52 17.19
N TYR A 24 3.51 1.59 16.27
CA TYR A 24 3.62 1.84 14.84
C TYR A 24 2.27 1.63 14.16
N VAL A 25 1.84 2.61 13.37
CA VAL A 25 0.64 2.50 12.53
C VAL A 25 1.07 2.57 11.07
N GLY A 26 0.90 1.47 10.35
CA GLY A 26 1.20 1.37 8.92
C GLY A 26 -0.10 1.38 8.11
N HIS A 27 -0.10 2.10 6.99
CA HIS A 27 -1.17 2.02 5.99
C HIS A 27 -0.60 1.56 4.65
N SER A 28 -1.25 0.59 3.98
CA SER A 28 -0.84 0.10 2.67
C SER A 28 0.65 -0.31 2.64
N GLN A 29 1.49 0.33 1.83
CA GLN A 29 2.94 0.11 1.80
C GLN A 29 3.62 0.34 3.16
N GLY A 30 3.09 1.22 4.02
CA GLY A 30 3.62 1.40 5.38
C GLY A 30 3.55 0.11 6.22
N SER A 31 2.54 -0.74 5.97
CA SER A 31 2.41 -2.06 6.56
C SER A 31 3.42 -3.05 5.97
N PHE A 32 3.61 -3.02 4.65
CA PHE A 32 4.62 -3.83 3.95
C PHE A 32 6.02 -3.59 4.51
N ILE A 33 6.39 -2.32 4.72
CA ILE A 33 7.72 -1.95 5.23
C ILE A 33 7.93 -2.52 6.64
N MET A 34 6.95 -2.37 7.54
CA MET A 34 7.07 -2.90 8.89
C MET A 34 7.09 -4.43 8.92
N LEU A 35 6.21 -5.11 8.18
CA LEU A 35 6.21 -6.57 8.09
C LEU A 35 7.52 -7.10 7.49
N GLY A 36 8.05 -6.44 6.46
CA GLY A 36 9.36 -6.73 5.89
C GLY A 36 10.48 -6.59 6.91
N LEU A 37 10.46 -5.53 7.74
CA LEU A 37 11.44 -5.33 8.81
C LEU A 37 11.34 -6.43 9.87
N LEU A 38 10.13 -6.75 10.35
CA LEU A 38 9.94 -7.78 11.38
C LEU A 38 10.32 -9.18 10.88
N SER A 39 10.16 -9.47 9.58
CA SER A 39 10.55 -10.77 9.00
C SER A 39 12.06 -10.94 8.83
N THR A 40 12.81 -9.84 8.65
CA THR A 40 14.26 -9.86 8.43
C THR A 40 15.07 -9.53 9.68
N LYS A 41 14.52 -8.70 10.58
CA LYS A 41 15.16 -8.26 11.83
C LYS A 41 14.21 -8.49 13.02
N PRO A 42 14.04 -9.74 13.49
CA PRO A 42 13.09 -10.08 14.56
C PRO A 42 13.30 -9.33 15.88
N ILE A 43 14.48 -8.76 16.11
CA ILE A 43 14.76 -7.93 17.30
C ILE A 43 13.76 -6.77 17.45
N TYR A 44 13.26 -6.21 16.34
CA TYR A 44 12.29 -5.12 16.36
C TYR A 44 10.92 -5.55 16.88
N SER A 45 10.56 -6.84 16.84
CA SER A 45 9.31 -7.35 17.41
C SER A 45 9.20 -7.10 18.91
N THR A 46 10.34 -6.96 19.61
CA THR A 46 10.36 -6.64 21.05
C THR A 46 10.10 -5.15 21.32
N ARG A 47 10.40 -4.29 20.34
CA ARG A 47 10.33 -2.82 20.42
C ARG A 47 9.02 -2.27 19.89
N ILE A 48 8.34 -2.95 18.96
CA ILE A 48 7.11 -2.43 18.33
C ILE A 48 5.86 -2.96 19.03
N LYS A 49 5.18 -2.09 19.78
CA LYS A 49 3.98 -2.42 20.57
C LYS A 49 3.03 -1.21 20.72
N PRO A 50 1.80 -1.26 20.18
CA PRO A 50 1.32 -2.20 19.17
C PRO A 50 1.84 -1.87 17.76
N PHE A 51 1.79 -2.85 16.86
CA PHE A 51 1.77 -2.63 15.42
C PHE A 51 0.32 -2.69 14.91
N ILE A 52 -0.20 -1.60 14.37
CA ILE A 52 -1.51 -1.52 13.74
C ILE A 52 -1.33 -1.36 12.23
N ALA A 53 -1.81 -2.32 11.45
CA ALA A 53 -1.68 -2.36 10.00
C ALA A 53 -3.06 -2.14 9.35
N ILE A 54 -3.23 -1.01 8.68
CA ILE A 54 -4.47 -0.59 8.01
C ILE A 54 -4.34 -0.86 6.50
N SER A 55 -5.30 -1.55 5.90
CA SER A 55 -5.20 -2.09 4.53
C SER A 55 -3.83 -2.75 4.30
N PRO A 56 -3.50 -3.81 5.06
CA PRO A 56 -2.14 -4.33 5.17
C PRO A 56 -1.66 -5.02 3.90
N VAL A 57 -0.76 -4.38 3.15
CA VAL A 57 -0.09 -5.00 2.00
C VAL A 57 1.07 -5.85 2.46
N PHE A 58 1.09 -7.12 2.10
CA PHE A 58 2.26 -8.00 2.25
C PHE A 58 2.40 -8.94 1.06
N TYR A 59 1.37 -9.78 0.86
CA TYR A 59 1.16 -10.44 -0.41
C TYR A 59 0.43 -9.50 -1.36
N LEU A 60 0.70 -9.60 -2.66
CA LEU A 60 0.06 -8.78 -3.68
C LEU A 60 -0.10 -9.56 -4.99
N THR A 61 -1.05 -10.50 -5.00
CA THR A 61 -1.26 -11.43 -6.13
C THR A 61 -1.79 -10.75 -7.37
N LYS A 62 -2.68 -9.77 -7.18
CA LYS A 62 -3.24 -8.95 -8.24
C LYS A 62 -3.66 -7.59 -7.70
N VAL A 63 -3.68 -6.60 -8.58
CA VAL A 63 -4.16 -5.25 -8.29
C VAL A 63 -5.26 -4.94 -9.31
N ASP A 64 -6.51 -5.01 -8.88
CA ASP A 64 -7.69 -4.81 -9.74
C ASP A 64 -8.04 -3.32 -9.84
N THR A 65 -7.06 -2.49 -10.21
CA THR A 65 -7.23 -1.04 -10.35
C THR A 65 -6.62 -0.53 -11.64
N LEU A 66 -7.07 0.64 -12.11
CA LEU A 66 -6.48 1.29 -13.29
C LEU A 66 -4.98 1.56 -13.10
N LEU A 67 -4.55 1.86 -11.87
CA LEU A 67 -3.14 2.03 -11.52
C LEU A 67 -2.37 0.71 -11.64
N GLY A 68 -2.97 -0.40 -11.20
CA GLY A 68 -2.42 -1.75 -11.39
C GLY A 68 -2.22 -2.12 -12.87
N LEU A 69 -3.22 -1.82 -13.71
CA LEU A 69 -3.16 -2.04 -15.16
C LEU A 69 -2.09 -1.17 -15.84
N PHE A 70 -2.05 0.12 -15.50
CA PHE A 70 -1.08 1.06 -16.07
C PHE A 70 0.34 0.69 -15.70
N THR A 71 0.59 0.38 -14.43
CA THR A 71 1.94 0.00 -13.96
C THR A 71 2.39 -1.33 -14.56
N SER A 72 1.49 -2.32 -14.68
CA SER A 72 1.79 -3.62 -15.31
C SER A 72 2.12 -3.52 -16.80
N SER A 73 1.67 -2.46 -17.47
CA SER A 73 1.98 -2.20 -18.88
C SER A 73 3.40 -1.64 -19.10
N ILE A 74 4.07 -1.16 -18.04
CA ILE A 74 5.44 -0.67 -18.12
C ILE A 74 6.40 -1.85 -17.94
N PRO A 75 7.30 -2.15 -18.91
CA PRO A 75 8.25 -3.24 -18.75
C PRO A 75 9.13 -3.04 -17.51
N GLY A 76 9.12 -3.98 -16.57
CA GLY A 76 9.84 -3.84 -15.30
C GLY A 76 11.36 -3.60 -15.46
N TRP A 77 11.98 -4.11 -16.54
CA TRP A 77 13.38 -3.81 -16.86
C TRP A 77 13.65 -2.33 -17.13
N PHE A 78 12.67 -1.58 -17.67
CA PHE A 78 12.79 -0.15 -17.92
C PHE A 78 12.85 0.63 -16.59
N LEU A 79 11.98 0.26 -15.64
CA LEU A 79 11.93 0.91 -14.33
C LEU A 79 13.17 0.62 -13.46
N ARG A 80 13.85 -0.50 -13.69
CA ARG A 80 15.07 -0.92 -12.97
C ARG A 80 16.35 -0.23 -13.43
N LYS A 81 16.49 0.10 -14.72
CA LYS A 81 17.77 0.59 -15.26
C LYS A 81 18.27 1.88 -14.62
N ILE A 82 17.39 2.82 -14.33
CA ILE A 82 17.76 4.10 -13.69
C ILE A 82 16.75 4.42 -12.59
N PRO A 83 17.18 4.53 -11.31
CA PRO A 83 16.30 4.96 -10.23
C PRO A 83 15.91 6.42 -10.49
N THR A 84 14.66 6.62 -10.88
CA THR A 84 14.09 7.94 -11.15
C THR A 84 12.93 8.20 -10.20
N ARG A 85 12.56 9.47 -10.04
CA ARG A 85 11.37 9.82 -9.25
C ARG A 85 10.11 9.38 -10.01
N PHE A 86 9.21 8.70 -9.31
CA PHE A 86 7.91 8.31 -9.79
C PHE A 86 6.81 9.06 -8.99
N PRO A 87 5.79 9.63 -9.62
CA PRO A 87 5.55 9.65 -11.06
C PRO A 87 6.54 10.56 -11.81
N LEU A 88 6.86 10.20 -13.05
CA LEU A 88 7.88 10.88 -13.88
C LEU A 88 7.56 12.36 -14.17
N PHE A 89 6.28 12.72 -14.14
CA PHE A 89 5.79 14.07 -14.48
C PHE A 89 5.13 14.77 -13.28
N PRO A 90 5.87 15.13 -12.22
CA PRO A 90 5.29 15.71 -10.99
C PRO A 90 4.57 17.05 -11.23
N LYS A 91 4.92 17.79 -12.28
CA LYS A 91 4.21 19.02 -12.68
C LYS A 91 2.81 18.74 -13.22
N PHE A 92 2.64 17.62 -13.94
CA PHE A 92 1.33 17.19 -14.44
C PHE A 92 0.40 16.84 -13.27
N PHE A 93 0.90 16.10 -12.28
CA PHE A 93 0.11 15.78 -11.07
C PHE A 93 -0.27 17.01 -10.25
N ARG A 94 0.63 18.02 -10.18
CA ARG A 94 0.29 19.31 -9.58
C ARG A 94 -0.79 20.06 -10.36
N PHE A 95 -0.71 20.09 -11.69
CA PHE A 95 -1.76 20.68 -12.53
C PHE A 95 -3.10 19.96 -12.33
N TYR A 96 -3.08 18.62 -12.34
CA TYR A 96 -4.26 17.80 -12.07
C TYR A 96 -4.86 18.10 -10.68
N SER A 97 -4.04 18.25 -9.63
CA SER A 97 -4.54 18.63 -8.31
C SER A 97 -5.21 20.01 -8.28
N SER A 98 -4.68 20.98 -9.05
CA SER A 98 -5.28 22.31 -9.19
C SER A 98 -6.64 22.26 -9.91
N LEU A 99 -6.80 21.37 -10.90
CA LEU A 99 -8.12 21.11 -11.49
C LEU A 99 -9.12 20.61 -10.44
N CYS A 100 -8.68 19.77 -9.51
CA CYS A 100 -9.54 19.21 -8.46
C CYS A 100 -9.97 20.21 -7.38
N GLU A 101 -9.38 21.40 -7.31
CA GLU A 101 -9.87 22.50 -6.45
C GLU A 101 -11.08 23.21 -7.06
N ASN A 102 -11.22 23.17 -8.38
CA ASN A 102 -12.33 23.79 -9.08
C ASN A 102 -13.62 22.98 -8.87
N VAL A 103 -14.69 23.65 -8.42
CA VAL A 103 -15.99 23.05 -8.10
C VAL A 103 -16.58 22.25 -9.26
N MET A 104 -16.33 22.66 -10.51
CA MET A 104 -16.80 21.95 -11.71
C MET A 104 -16.12 20.59 -11.89
N PHE A 105 -14.85 20.46 -11.50
CA PHE A 105 -14.04 19.26 -11.72
C PHE A 105 -13.92 18.36 -10.50
N LYS A 106 -14.36 18.81 -9.30
CA LYS A 106 -14.36 18.01 -8.06
C LYS A 106 -14.94 16.60 -8.27
N LYS A 107 -16.13 16.49 -8.88
CA LYS A 107 -16.79 15.19 -9.12
C LYS A 107 -15.98 14.27 -10.03
N LEU A 108 -15.40 14.82 -11.10
CA LEU A 108 -14.51 14.06 -12.00
C LEU A 108 -13.27 13.58 -11.26
N CYS A 109 -12.68 14.43 -10.41
CA CYS A 109 -11.51 14.05 -9.62
C CYS A 109 -11.79 12.93 -8.64
N VAL A 110 -12.94 12.94 -7.96
CA VAL A 110 -13.27 11.82 -7.07
C VAL A 110 -13.49 10.54 -7.87
N LEU A 111 -14.14 10.62 -9.04
CA LEU A 111 -14.30 9.47 -9.93
C LEU A 111 -12.95 8.89 -10.35
N VAL A 112 -12.01 9.73 -10.80
CA VAL A 112 -10.66 9.27 -11.17
C VAL A 112 -9.94 8.64 -9.98
N MET A 113 -10.08 9.18 -8.76
CA MET A 113 -9.48 8.56 -7.59
C MET A 113 -10.10 7.19 -7.28
N TYR A 114 -11.41 7.06 -7.43
CA TYR A 114 -12.12 5.80 -7.29
C TYR A 114 -11.62 4.74 -8.28
N TRP A 115 -11.44 5.09 -9.57
CA TRP A 115 -10.88 4.15 -10.56
C TRP A 115 -9.41 3.80 -10.31
N ALA A 116 -8.64 4.74 -9.76
CA ALA A 116 -7.21 4.55 -9.52
C ALA A 116 -6.92 3.63 -8.33
N PHE A 117 -7.75 3.65 -7.29
CA PHE A 117 -7.48 2.94 -6.02
C PHE A 117 -8.51 1.87 -5.65
N GLY A 118 -9.67 1.81 -6.33
CA GLY A 118 -10.64 0.73 -6.16
C GLY A 118 -12.04 1.15 -5.72
N SER A 119 -12.96 0.20 -5.86
CA SER A 119 -14.38 0.27 -5.54
C SER A 119 -14.78 -0.79 -4.52
N ASN A 120 -15.70 -0.45 -3.61
CA ASN A 120 -16.51 -1.50 -2.98
C ASN A 120 -17.33 -2.21 -4.08
N SER A 121 -17.25 -3.54 -4.14
CA SER A 121 -17.92 -4.38 -5.14
C SER A 121 -19.46 -4.41 -5.06
N GLU A 122 -20.05 -3.66 -4.12
CA GLU A 122 -21.51 -3.57 -3.95
C GLU A 122 -22.16 -2.43 -4.75
N VAL A 123 -21.40 -1.64 -5.50
CA VAL A 123 -21.95 -0.58 -6.35
C VAL A 123 -21.68 -0.90 -7.82
N ASN A 124 -22.72 -1.41 -8.49
CA ASN A 124 -22.73 -1.56 -9.95
C ASN A 124 -22.62 -0.17 -10.59
N PHE A 125 -21.45 0.14 -11.14
CA PHE A 125 -21.19 1.42 -11.81
C PHE A 125 -21.73 1.35 -13.24
N ASP A 126 -23.00 1.72 -13.44
CA ASP A 126 -23.58 1.82 -14.77
C ASP A 126 -23.11 3.12 -15.45
N VAL A 127 -22.26 2.98 -16.47
CA VAL A 127 -21.67 4.08 -17.24
C VAL A 127 -22.74 4.86 -18.02
N SER A 128 -23.92 4.28 -18.25
CA SER A 128 -25.06 4.98 -18.87
C SER A 128 -25.61 6.13 -18.01
N LEU A 129 -25.32 6.11 -16.71
CA LEU A 129 -25.78 7.08 -15.71
C LEU A 129 -24.87 8.32 -15.57
N ILE A 130 -23.97 8.56 -16.53
CA ILE A 130 -23.18 9.80 -16.61
C ILE A 130 -23.93 10.90 -17.39
N VAL A 131 -24.97 10.54 -18.14
CA VAL A 131 -25.64 11.47 -19.08
C VAL A 131 -26.97 12.03 -18.54
N THR A 132 -27.59 11.41 -17.54
CA THR A 132 -28.87 11.88 -16.99
C THR A 132 -28.67 12.76 -15.76
N LEU A 133 -28.60 14.06 -16.03
CA LEU A 133 -28.82 15.15 -15.08
C LEU A 133 -30.13 14.92 -14.31
N ASN A 134 -30.09 14.81 -12.98
CA ASN A 134 -30.87 15.66 -12.06
C ASN A 134 -30.64 15.30 -10.58
N HIS A 135 -30.73 16.35 -9.77
CA HIS A 135 -30.73 16.38 -8.31
C HIS A 135 -31.55 15.24 -7.69
N SER A 136 -30.91 14.37 -6.90
CA SER A 136 -31.05 14.31 -5.43
C SER A 136 -30.60 12.96 -4.85
N ASP A 137 -30.64 11.86 -5.60
CA ASP A 137 -30.52 10.52 -4.98
C ASP A 137 -29.65 9.55 -5.77
N LEU A 138 -28.35 9.86 -5.88
CA LEU A 138 -27.38 8.82 -6.24
C LEU A 138 -26.80 8.25 -4.96
N ILE A 139 -26.95 6.94 -4.77
CA ILE A 139 -26.23 6.16 -3.74
C ILE A 139 -24.75 6.26 -4.09
N ILE A 140 -24.15 7.27 -3.48
CA ILE A 140 -22.75 7.59 -3.56
C ILE A 140 -22.00 6.43 -2.86
N SER A 141 -21.04 5.83 -3.58
CA SER A 141 -20.14 4.81 -3.06
C SER A 141 -19.51 5.25 -1.73
N SER A 142 -19.33 4.32 -0.78
CA SER A 142 -18.82 4.55 0.57
C SER A 142 -17.58 5.46 0.62
N CYS A 143 -16.63 5.36 -0.32
CA CYS A 143 -15.46 6.25 -0.34
C CYS A 143 -15.83 7.71 -0.65
N LEU A 144 -16.82 7.97 -1.51
CA LEU A 144 -17.35 9.33 -1.75
C LEU A 144 -18.27 9.83 -0.61
N VAL A 145 -18.85 8.91 0.20
CA VAL A 145 -19.65 9.24 1.40
C VAL A 145 -18.76 9.62 2.57
N TYR A 146 -17.66 8.90 2.77
CA TYR A 146 -16.71 9.15 3.86
C TYR A 146 -15.69 10.24 3.54
N ASN A 147 -15.41 10.49 2.26
CA ASN A 147 -14.40 11.45 1.89
C ASN A 147 -14.98 12.86 1.80
N ASN A 148 -14.37 13.81 2.53
CA ASN A 148 -14.77 15.20 2.48
C ASN A 148 -14.45 15.79 1.10
N GLN A 149 -15.48 15.91 0.26
CA GLN A 149 -15.35 16.36 -1.13
C GLN A 149 -14.80 17.79 -1.26
N ASP A 150 -14.89 18.61 -0.21
CA ASP A 150 -14.28 19.94 -0.20
C ASP A 150 -12.77 19.90 -0.03
N ARG A 151 -12.21 18.78 0.44
CA ARG A 151 -10.77 18.58 0.61
C ARG A 151 -10.15 17.78 -0.53
N ILE A 152 -10.90 17.41 -1.56
CA ILE A 152 -10.40 16.56 -2.66
C ILE A 152 -9.19 17.18 -3.39
N GLY A 153 -9.19 18.50 -3.59
CA GLY A 153 -8.04 19.21 -4.19
C GLY A 153 -6.77 19.06 -3.35
N VAL A 154 -6.89 19.26 -2.03
CA VAL A 154 -5.78 19.07 -1.08
C VAL A 154 -5.30 17.62 -1.07
N GLN A 155 -6.22 16.65 -1.03
CA GLN A 155 -5.87 15.24 -1.06
C GLN A 155 -5.12 14.87 -2.32
N MET A 156 -5.62 15.27 -3.49
CA MET A 156 -4.98 15.02 -4.78
C MET A 156 -3.62 15.70 -4.90
N GLY A 157 -3.45 16.88 -4.31
CA GLY A 157 -2.17 17.60 -4.27
C GLY A 157 -1.09 16.85 -3.48
N HIS A 158 -1.47 15.98 -2.54
CA HIS A 158 -0.54 15.29 -1.63
C HIS A 158 -0.52 13.76 -1.77
N LEU A 159 -1.49 13.15 -2.46
CA LEU A 159 -1.62 11.69 -2.60
C LEU A 159 -0.40 11.04 -3.24
N MET A 160 0.26 11.77 -4.16
CA MET A 160 1.47 11.32 -4.84
C MET A 160 2.66 12.21 -4.47
N ALA A 161 3.03 12.17 -3.18
CA ALA A 161 4.25 12.81 -2.67
C ALA A 161 5.54 12.28 -3.32
N GLY A 162 5.43 11.20 -4.10
CA GLY A 162 6.47 10.62 -4.94
C GLY A 162 7.13 9.40 -4.30
N SER A 163 7.62 8.50 -5.15
CA SER A 163 8.43 7.33 -4.81
C SER A 163 9.54 7.14 -5.85
N SER A 164 10.29 6.05 -5.80
CA SER A 164 11.27 5.70 -6.83
C SER A 164 10.68 4.75 -7.87
N SER A 165 11.19 4.79 -9.11
CA SER A 165 10.86 3.80 -10.15
C SER A 165 11.19 2.38 -9.68
N TRP A 166 12.21 2.23 -8.84
CA TRP A 166 12.61 0.97 -8.21
C TRP A 166 11.56 0.42 -7.24
N ASN A 167 10.89 1.28 -6.49
CA ASN A 167 9.77 0.87 -5.64
C ASN A 167 8.63 0.29 -6.48
N ILE A 168 8.29 0.93 -7.60
CA ILE A 168 7.27 0.43 -8.52
C ILE A 168 7.73 -0.88 -9.18
N ALA A 169 9.00 -0.96 -9.61
CA ALA A 169 9.56 -2.18 -10.18
C ALA A 169 9.47 -3.36 -9.20
N GLN A 170 9.72 -3.14 -7.91
CA GLN A 170 9.60 -4.16 -6.88
C GLN A 170 8.17 -4.69 -6.78
N TYR A 171 7.17 -3.80 -6.74
CA TYR A 171 5.76 -4.22 -6.72
C TYR A 171 5.35 -5.01 -7.98
N LEU A 172 5.82 -4.60 -9.16
CA LEU A 172 5.56 -5.34 -10.39
C LEU A 172 6.19 -6.74 -10.37
N GLN A 173 7.38 -6.88 -9.78
CA GLN A 173 8.00 -8.19 -9.60
C GLN A 173 7.26 -9.07 -8.59
N ILE A 174 6.76 -8.48 -7.49
CA ILE A 174 5.93 -9.20 -6.52
C ILE A 174 4.68 -9.75 -7.21
N ILE A 175 3.97 -8.92 -7.98
CA ILE A 175 2.78 -9.34 -8.73
C ILE A 175 3.14 -10.44 -9.75
N ALA A 176 4.22 -10.24 -10.52
CA ALA A 176 4.69 -11.22 -11.49
C ALA A 176 5.10 -12.56 -10.86
N ASN A 177 5.54 -12.56 -9.60
CA ASN A 177 5.92 -13.75 -8.83
C ASN A 177 4.78 -14.24 -7.91
N GLY A 178 3.54 -14.18 -8.41
CA GLY A 178 2.36 -14.72 -7.71
C GLY A 178 2.06 -14.04 -6.38
N GLY A 179 2.43 -12.77 -6.24
CA GLY A 179 2.23 -11.96 -5.05
C GLY A 179 3.19 -12.23 -3.90
N THR A 180 4.28 -12.97 -4.12
CA THR A 180 5.23 -13.30 -3.05
C THR A 180 6.14 -12.10 -2.75
N PRO A 181 6.18 -11.61 -1.49
CA PRO A 181 6.98 -10.44 -1.13
C PRO A 181 8.47 -10.75 -1.22
N GLN A 182 9.18 -9.93 -1.97
CA GLN A 182 10.58 -10.14 -2.30
C GLN A 182 11.37 -8.84 -2.34
N PHE A 183 12.69 -8.97 -2.26
CA PHE A 183 13.63 -7.88 -2.52
C PHE A 183 13.54 -7.50 -4.00
N LEU A 184 13.88 -6.24 -4.32
CA LEU A 184 13.98 -5.79 -5.70
C LEU A 184 15.10 -6.56 -6.41
N ASP A 185 14.76 -7.38 -7.39
CA ASP A 185 15.75 -8.00 -8.27
C ASP A 185 16.19 -7.00 -9.35
N LEU A 186 17.47 -6.66 -9.37
CA LEU A 186 18.03 -5.68 -10.30
C LEU A 186 18.12 -6.20 -11.75
N GLY A 187 17.92 -7.50 -11.97
CA GLY A 187 18.02 -8.14 -13.27
C GLY A 187 19.46 -8.47 -13.70
N ASP A 188 20.42 -8.29 -12.78
CA ASP A 188 21.82 -8.67 -12.92
C ASP A 188 22.28 -9.31 -11.60
N GLU A 189 22.69 -10.58 -11.66
CA GLU A 189 23.14 -11.35 -10.51
C GLU A 189 24.34 -10.73 -9.80
N ASN A 190 25.24 -10.06 -10.52
CA ASN A 190 26.40 -9.40 -9.93
C ASN A 190 25.99 -8.15 -9.16
N LEU A 191 24.99 -7.41 -9.67
CA LEU A 191 24.45 -6.26 -8.95
C LEU A 191 23.66 -6.70 -7.71
N ASN A 192 22.90 -7.79 -7.80
CA ASN A 192 22.23 -8.39 -6.65
C ASN A 192 23.25 -8.86 -5.60
N LEU A 193 24.33 -9.53 -6.04
CA LEU A 193 25.41 -9.96 -5.16
C LEU A 193 26.09 -8.76 -4.47
N GLN A 194 26.37 -7.69 -5.22
CA GLN A 194 26.98 -6.48 -4.68
C GLN A 194 26.07 -5.78 -3.66
N ARG A 195 24.76 -5.75 -3.91
CA ARG A 195 23.80 -5.01 -3.09
C ARG A 195 23.29 -5.79 -1.88
N TYR A 196 23.02 -7.08 -2.07
CA TYR A 196 22.37 -7.94 -1.07
C TYR A 196 23.30 -9.02 -0.52
N GLY A 197 24.49 -9.23 -1.10
CA GLY A 197 25.35 -10.35 -0.75
C GLY A 197 24.88 -11.70 -1.32
N HIS A 198 23.81 -11.71 -2.11
CA HIS A 198 23.22 -12.91 -2.70
C HIS A 198 22.92 -12.68 -4.19
N LYS A 199 23.21 -13.69 -5.02
CA LYS A 199 22.88 -13.66 -6.46
C LYS A 199 21.38 -13.85 -6.71
N GLU A 200 20.79 -14.76 -5.94
CA GLU A 200 19.37 -15.11 -6.01
C GLU A 200 18.49 -14.06 -5.32
N THR A 201 17.25 -13.95 -5.76
CA THR A 201 16.25 -13.08 -5.17
C THR A 201 15.89 -13.54 -3.76
N LEU A 202 16.01 -12.63 -2.80
CA LEU A 202 15.60 -12.87 -1.41
C LEU A 202 14.11 -12.58 -1.21
N PHE A 203 13.50 -13.28 -0.25
CA PHE A 203 12.08 -13.20 0.06
C PHE A 203 11.83 -12.72 1.50
N TYR A 204 10.78 -11.94 1.69
CA TYR A 204 10.29 -11.59 3.03
C TYR A 204 9.36 -12.69 3.53
N ASP A 205 9.68 -13.27 4.68
CA ASP A 205 8.99 -14.44 5.22
C ASP A 205 8.19 -14.08 6.47
N ALA A 206 6.87 -13.93 6.32
CA ALA A 206 5.99 -13.58 7.44
C ALA A 206 5.97 -14.64 8.55
N SER A 207 6.34 -15.90 8.28
CA SER A 207 6.37 -16.94 9.30
C SER A 207 7.45 -16.69 10.36
N ARG A 208 8.47 -15.88 10.04
CA ARG A 208 9.53 -15.46 10.95
C ARG A 208 9.11 -14.34 11.90
N ILE A 209 7.95 -13.72 11.66
CA ILE A 209 7.44 -12.64 12.49
C ILE A 209 6.88 -13.25 13.77
N ASN A 210 7.63 -13.07 14.86
CA ASN A 210 7.22 -13.46 16.20
C ASN A 210 6.81 -12.22 17.00
N SER A 211 5.53 -11.84 16.93
CA SER A 211 4.94 -10.75 17.71
C SER A 211 3.46 -11.00 17.98
N SER A 212 3.05 -10.84 19.24
CA SER A 212 1.66 -10.93 19.68
C SER A 212 0.93 -9.57 19.73
N ASN A 213 1.58 -8.50 19.24
CA ASN A 213 1.06 -7.14 19.34
C ASN A 213 0.70 -6.57 17.96
N ILE A 214 0.13 -7.41 17.08
CA ILE A 214 -0.26 -7.03 15.72
C ILE A 214 -1.78 -6.93 15.62
N ALA A 215 -2.26 -5.81 15.09
CA ALA A 215 -3.64 -5.63 14.67
C ALA A 215 -3.69 -5.44 13.15
N LEU A 216 -4.46 -6.27 12.45
CA LEU A 216 -4.74 -6.14 11.02
C LEU A 216 -6.15 -5.56 10.85
N ILE A 217 -6.25 -4.41 10.18
CA ILE A 217 -7.52 -3.74 9.88
C ILE A 217 -7.65 -3.68 8.36
N HIS A 218 -8.65 -4.34 7.80
CA HIS A 218 -8.88 -4.35 6.36
C HIS A 218 -10.35 -4.15 6.00
N SER A 219 -10.65 -3.85 4.73
CA SER A 219 -12.01 -3.81 4.20
C SER A 219 -12.19 -4.89 3.14
N THR A 220 -13.38 -5.46 3.07
CA THR A 220 -13.75 -6.39 1.99
C THR A 220 -13.90 -5.70 0.63
N GLY A 221 -14.02 -4.38 0.60
CA GLY A 221 -14.09 -3.58 -0.62
C GLY A 221 -12.75 -3.03 -1.13
N ASP A 222 -11.63 -3.38 -0.49
CA ASP A 222 -10.30 -2.97 -0.94
C ASP A 222 -9.93 -3.66 -2.27
N SER A 223 -9.97 -2.93 -3.38
CA SER A 223 -9.59 -3.46 -4.71
C SER A 223 -8.08 -3.41 -4.98
N PHE A 224 -7.32 -2.72 -4.14
CA PHE A 224 -5.87 -2.66 -4.26
C PHE A 224 -5.21 -3.86 -3.61
N ASN A 225 -5.69 -4.25 -2.43
CA ASN A 225 -5.19 -5.40 -1.67
C ASN A 225 -6.36 -6.32 -1.30
N ILE A 226 -6.55 -7.34 -2.15
CA ILE A 226 -7.74 -8.19 -2.06
C ILE A 226 -7.82 -8.94 -0.72
N PRO A 227 -9.03 -9.22 -0.21
CA PRO A 227 -9.19 -9.89 1.08
C PRO A 227 -8.48 -11.25 1.19
N ALA A 228 -8.31 -11.96 0.08
CA ALA A 228 -7.59 -13.24 0.06
C ALA A 228 -6.11 -13.11 0.46
N ASP A 229 -5.43 -12.04 0.03
CA ASP A 229 -4.02 -11.80 0.38
C ASP A 229 -3.86 -11.43 1.86
N VAL A 230 -4.81 -10.67 2.41
CA VAL A 230 -4.87 -10.34 3.84
C VAL A 230 -5.17 -11.58 4.69
N GLN A 231 -6.07 -12.44 4.22
CA GLN A 231 -6.39 -13.70 4.90
C GLN A 231 -5.19 -14.65 4.91
N ARG A 232 -4.45 -14.76 3.79
CA ARG A 232 -3.19 -15.51 3.72
C ARG A 232 -2.16 -14.98 4.74
N LEU A 233 -2.03 -13.66 4.86
CA LEU A 233 -1.14 -13.05 5.86
C LEU A 233 -1.54 -13.43 7.29
N LYS A 234 -2.84 -13.36 7.63
CA LYS A 234 -3.37 -13.76 8.95
C LYS A 234 -3.06 -15.22 9.28
N GLU A 235 -3.13 -16.11 8.30
CA GLU A 235 -2.86 -17.53 8.48
C GLU A 235 -1.38 -17.80 8.77
N VAL A 236 -0.48 -17.14 8.04
CA VAL A 236 0.98 -17.30 8.17
C VAL A 236 1.53 -16.65 9.45
N LEU A 237 0.97 -15.53 9.89
CA LEU A 237 1.42 -14.87 11.12
C LEU A 237 1.22 -15.76 12.35
N SER A 238 2.30 -15.93 13.10
CA SER A 238 2.34 -16.69 14.35
C SER A 238 1.94 -15.80 15.54
N GLY A 239 1.20 -16.37 16.50
CA GLY A 239 0.79 -15.68 17.72
C GLY A 239 -0.59 -15.03 17.67
N SER A 240 -0.98 -14.45 18.81
CA SER A 240 -2.27 -13.76 18.95
C SER A 240 -2.25 -12.45 18.16
N LEU A 241 -3.29 -12.24 17.37
CA LEU A 241 -3.46 -11.04 16.56
C LEU A 241 -4.91 -10.58 16.57
N LEU A 242 -5.11 -9.27 16.53
CA LEU A 242 -6.43 -8.67 16.36
C LEU A 242 -6.73 -8.54 14.87
N PHE A 243 -7.83 -9.13 14.39
CA PHE A 243 -8.23 -9.09 12.98
C PHE A 243 -9.58 -8.39 12.83
N LEU A 244 -9.57 -7.22 12.23
CA LEU A 244 -10.75 -6.38 12.04
C LEU A 244 -11.08 -6.28 10.55
N SER A 245 -12.34 -6.59 10.21
CA SER A 245 -12.91 -6.37 8.88
C SER A 245 -14.21 -5.56 8.98
N ASP A 246 -14.59 -4.91 7.90
CA ASP A 246 -15.86 -4.18 7.77
C ASP A 246 -17.11 -5.05 7.93
N LYS A 247 -16.99 -6.37 7.75
CA LYS A 247 -18.11 -7.32 7.87
C LYS A 247 -18.09 -8.17 9.15
N LYS A 248 -16.99 -8.20 9.93
CA LYS A 248 -16.81 -9.04 11.15
C LYS A 248 -15.54 -8.69 11.94
N GLU A 249 -15.61 -8.82 13.27
CA GLU A 249 -14.44 -8.88 14.17
C GLU A 249 -14.08 -10.34 14.44
N GLU A 250 -12.80 -10.72 14.24
CA GLU A 250 -12.30 -12.07 14.54
C GLU A 250 -11.03 -11.99 15.39
N LYS A 251 -10.98 -12.72 16.51
CA LYS A 251 -9.79 -12.83 17.37
C LYS A 251 -9.14 -14.19 17.16
N LYS A 252 -7.86 -14.21 16.78
CA LYS A 252 -7.02 -15.41 16.75
C LYS A 252 -6.33 -15.53 18.13
N PHE A 253 -6.75 -16.51 18.92
CA PHE A 253 -6.15 -16.84 20.22
C PHE A 253 -4.97 -17.79 20.03
#